data_AF-A0AAJ1BWC5-F1
#
_entry.id   AF-A0AAJ1BWC5-F1
#
_cell.length_a   1.000
_cell.length_b   1.000
_cell.length_c   1.000
_cell.angle_alpha   90.00
_cell.angle_beta   90.00
_cell.angle_gamma   90.00
#
_symmetry.space_group_name_H-M   'P 1'
#
loop_
_entity.id
_entity.type
_entity.pdbx_description
1 polymer ?
#
loop_
_entity_poly.entity_id
_entity_poly.type
_entity_poly.pdbx_seq_one_letter_code
_entity_poly.pdbx_strand_id
1 'polypeptide(L)'
;MSTVFNGAFAPSIGGFLTVRGYARLIDIARCSYADEAYQRDLKPSHVEDIKKFFDDGEYLFFPEIILSVQLDVDYEKAGAPSADPFQLIRDGEPFKSNTNGLDIKPRKTRSTSDLARYEITVPDGQKLFKRIDGNHRLSAFEALKDVEFDRYVAPFCLVFFGSAKDARRNEKALFHNINSKAMPLTSEEVYKGIIDAPDDFSDSDLNDRFGPEYLQCRQLKDRLDFSYLANLKSVFGKNKGQDECARSVLIQSLQDVRGQIDPKTTLDTEAVFGAIKRINDTYGDKRLQASTAQGLFAAFLYFQLSTDRSRGTYEQFTNWVLRTHQYELRSINAADLIKIFSKIAQSRKRQVFVSMQFSEDTKPNFEAIKSAIDDLNVKHDLDIAIRPLRIDQFDTGFSYVINDEILRLIEDSGYLIADLTKGNPNVYHEIGYLMGLNQGQGLPHRNFLLVHNNSIGDAQKDIRFNLAGIKQLRESDTNGLREAVKRQVSIYFGLDEKAVEA
;
A
#
# COMPACT_ATOMS: atom_id res chain seq x y z
N MET A 1 34.76 -30.76 -3.35
CA MET A 1 35.35 -29.41 -3.41
C MET A 1 34.86 -28.59 -2.23
N SER A 2 35.64 -28.58 -1.16
CA SER A 2 35.32 -27.82 0.05
C SER A 2 35.41 -26.33 -0.21
N THR A 3 34.61 -25.53 0.50
CA THR A 3 34.64 -24.06 0.39
C THR A 3 35.63 -23.51 1.41
N VAL A 4 36.52 -22.61 0.98
CA VAL A 4 37.59 -22.06 1.82
C VAL A 4 37.42 -20.56 1.98
N PHE A 5 37.34 -20.09 3.22
CA PHE A 5 37.27 -18.69 3.60
C PHE A 5 38.60 -18.26 4.21
N ASN A 6 39.10 -17.09 3.83
CA ASN A 6 40.34 -16.53 4.36
C ASN A 6 40.07 -15.16 4.96
N GLY A 7 40.59 -14.91 6.16
CA GLY A 7 40.41 -13.61 6.80
C GLY A 7 41.43 -13.31 7.90
N ALA A 8 41.45 -12.05 8.31
CA ALA A 8 42.18 -11.57 9.47
C ALA A 8 41.41 -11.92 10.74
N PHE A 9 42.10 -12.50 11.70
CA PHE A 9 41.58 -12.84 13.01
C PHE A 9 41.84 -11.70 13.99
N ALA A 10 40.78 -11.30 14.68
CA ALA A 10 40.86 -10.33 15.76
C ALA A 10 39.67 -10.52 16.73
N PRO A 11 39.89 -10.29 18.04
CA PRO A 11 38.77 -10.14 18.96
C PRO A 11 38.06 -8.80 18.70
N SER A 12 36.72 -8.81 18.66
CA SER A 12 35.90 -7.60 18.65
C SER A 12 35.81 -6.97 20.05
N ILE A 13 35.33 -5.72 20.15
CA ILE A 13 35.26 -4.89 21.38
C ILE A 13 34.45 -5.53 22.54
N GLY A 14 33.81 -6.68 22.33
CA GLY A 14 33.11 -7.48 23.36
C GLY A 14 33.74 -8.85 23.66
N GLY A 15 34.96 -9.14 23.21
CA GLY A 15 35.63 -10.43 23.42
C GLY A 15 35.21 -11.55 22.46
N PHE A 16 34.33 -11.27 21.50
CA PHE A 16 33.98 -12.22 20.44
C PHE A 16 35.18 -12.45 19.52
N LEU A 17 35.59 -13.70 19.36
CA LEU A 17 36.58 -14.07 18.36
C LEU A 17 35.97 -13.98 16.98
N THR A 18 36.62 -13.24 16.08
CA THR A 18 36.11 -13.02 14.73
C THR A 18 37.19 -13.23 13.68
N VAL A 19 36.77 -13.71 12.51
CA VAL A 19 37.57 -13.69 11.28
C VAL A 19 36.86 -12.82 10.25
N ARG A 20 37.54 -11.79 9.77
CA ARG A 20 37.02 -10.87 8.75
C ARG A 20 37.78 -11.00 7.45
N GLY A 21 37.07 -11.07 6.33
CA GLY A 21 37.68 -11.28 5.02
C GLY A 21 36.73 -10.98 3.88
N TYR A 22 37.08 -11.50 2.70
CA TYR A 22 36.29 -11.38 1.49
C TYR A 22 36.05 -12.76 0.89
N ALA A 23 34.82 -13.03 0.44
CA ALA A 23 34.45 -14.28 -0.20
C ALA A 23 33.40 -14.03 -1.30
N ARG A 24 33.30 -14.96 -2.26
CA ARG A 24 32.26 -14.86 -3.30
C ARG A 24 30.88 -15.02 -2.66
N LEU A 25 29.90 -14.26 -3.14
CA LEU A 25 28.52 -14.34 -2.65
C LEU A 25 27.97 -15.77 -2.73
N ILE A 26 28.27 -16.48 -3.83
CA ILE A 26 27.87 -17.88 -4.00
C ILE A 26 28.46 -18.81 -2.95
N ASP A 27 29.70 -18.59 -2.51
CA ASP A 27 30.36 -19.39 -1.48
C ASP A 27 29.74 -19.13 -0.11
N ILE A 28 29.47 -17.85 0.20
CA ILE A 28 28.78 -17.45 1.43
C ILE A 28 27.36 -18.05 1.46
N ALA A 29 26.61 -17.94 0.37
CA ALA A 29 25.25 -18.49 0.26
C ALA A 29 25.23 -20.02 0.43
N ARG A 30 26.18 -20.73 -0.22
CA ARG A 30 26.30 -22.19 -0.13
C ARG A 30 26.61 -22.70 1.27
N CYS A 31 27.44 -21.98 2.03
CA CYS A 31 27.87 -22.39 3.36
C CYS A 31 26.99 -21.83 4.49
N SER A 32 25.98 -21.00 4.19
CA SER A 32 25.19 -20.31 5.21
C SER A 32 23.68 -20.55 5.13
N TYR A 33 23.00 -20.32 6.25
CA TYR A 33 21.55 -20.41 6.39
C TYR A 33 20.98 -19.33 7.33
N ALA A 34 19.70 -19.02 7.12
CA ALA A 34 18.90 -18.13 7.96
C ALA A 34 18.39 -18.85 9.21
N ASP A 35 18.26 -18.14 10.33
CA ASP A 35 17.55 -18.64 11.51
C ASP A 35 16.13 -18.05 11.53
N GLU A 36 15.14 -18.91 11.28
CA GLU A 36 13.72 -18.54 11.22
C GLU A 36 13.18 -17.96 12.54
N ALA A 37 13.88 -18.15 13.66
CA ALA A 37 13.41 -17.66 14.96
C ALA A 37 13.50 -16.14 15.13
N TYR A 38 14.27 -15.43 14.29
CA TYR A 38 14.42 -13.98 14.37
C TYR A 38 14.61 -13.25 13.04
N GLN A 39 14.72 -13.98 11.92
CA GLN A 39 14.78 -13.38 10.58
C GLN A 39 13.40 -13.27 9.94
N ARG A 40 13.20 -12.24 9.11
CA ARG A 40 11.93 -11.98 8.42
C ARG A 40 11.92 -12.70 7.06
N ASP A 41 10.72 -13.02 6.60
CA ASP A 41 10.50 -13.53 5.25
C ASP A 41 10.94 -12.49 4.20
N LEU A 42 11.43 -12.99 3.07
CA LEU A 42 11.82 -12.17 1.94
C LEU A 42 10.57 -11.54 1.31
N LYS A 43 10.54 -10.22 1.17
CA LYS A 43 9.47 -9.53 0.46
C LYS A 43 9.74 -9.58 -1.05
N PRO A 44 8.76 -9.97 -1.90
CA PRO A 44 8.94 -10.03 -3.36
C PRO A 44 9.43 -8.71 -3.97
N SER A 45 8.85 -7.58 -3.57
CA SER A 45 9.25 -6.24 -4.07
C SER A 45 10.72 -5.92 -3.80
N HIS A 46 11.27 -6.40 -2.68
CA HIS A 46 12.66 -6.15 -2.31
C HIS A 46 13.65 -6.94 -3.18
N VAL A 47 13.22 -8.08 -3.75
CA VAL A 47 14.04 -8.85 -4.70
C VAL A 47 14.17 -8.08 -6.02
N GLU A 48 13.10 -7.44 -6.48
CA GLU A 48 13.11 -6.61 -7.69
C GLU A 48 14.01 -5.38 -7.51
N ASP A 49 13.95 -4.70 -6.36
CA ASP A 49 14.85 -3.59 -6.04
C ASP A 49 16.33 -4.02 -6.08
N ILE A 50 16.64 -5.18 -5.50
CA ILE A 50 17.99 -5.73 -5.49
C ILE A 50 18.42 -6.19 -6.89
N LYS A 51 17.50 -6.73 -7.69
CA LYS A 51 17.76 -7.05 -9.08
C LYS A 51 18.19 -5.81 -9.85
N LYS A 52 17.38 -4.74 -9.77
CA LYS A 52 17.68 -3.46 -10.42
C LYS A 52 19.05 -2.94 -9.97
N PHE A 53 19.34 -3.02 -8.66
CA PHE A 53 20.66 -2.64 -8.13
C PHE A 53 21.81 -3.43 -8.74
N PHE A 54 21.68 -4.75 -8.93
CA PHE A 54 22.71 -5.58 -9.55
C PHE A 54 22.82 -5.36 -11.07
N ASP A 55 21.70 -5.16 -11.77
CA ASP A 55 21.61 -4.94 -13.21
C ASP A 55 22.19 -3.56 -13.60
N ASP A 56 21.93 -2.52 -12.81
CA ASP A 56 22.36 -1.13 -13.09
C ASP A 56 23.88 -0.95 -12.98
N GLY A 57 24.58 -1.80 -12.22
CA GLY A 57 26.05 -1.86 -12.18
C GLY A 57 26.78 -0.67 -11.53
N GLU A 58 26.08 0.42 -11.23
CA GLU A 58 26.64 1.64 -10.64
C GLU A 58 26.35 1.72 -9.12
N TYR A 59 27.30 2.28 -8.35
CA TYR A 59 27.27 2.35 -6.88
C TYR A 59 27.14 0.98 -6.17
N LEU A 60 27.62 -0.09 -6.80
CA LEU A 60 27.67 -1.43 -6.22
C LEU A 60 28.58 -1.48 -4.97
N PHE A 61 27.98 -1.23 -3.81
CA PHE A 61 28.61 -1.44 -2.51
C PHE A 61 27.81 -2.46 -1.72
N PHE A 62 28.44 -3.58 -1.38
CA PHE A 62 27.83 -4.63 -0.57
C PHE A 62 28.36 -4.54 0.87
N PRO A 63 27.53 -4.13 1.86
CA PRO A 63 27.99 -4.03 3.24
C PRO A 63 28.39 -5.39 3.83
N GLU A 64 29.24 -5.39 4.86
CA GLU A 64 29.74 -6.60 5.53
C GLU A 64 28.60 -7.57 5.91
N ILE A 65 28.75 -8.85 5.57
CA ILE A 65 27.84 -9.92 5.97
C ILE A 65 28.33 -10.49 7.30
N ILE A 66 27.50 -10.46 8.32
CA ILE A 66 27.85 -10.98 9.64
C ILE A 66 27.30 -12.39 9.78
N LEU A 67 28.21 -13.35 9.97
CA LEU A 67 27.94 -14.77 10.09
C LEU A 67 28.37 -15.26 11.47
N SER A 68 27.78 -16.35 11.95
CA SER A 68 28.31 -17.12 13.07
C SER A 68 28.57 -18.57 12.71
N VAL A 69 29.52 -19.18 13.42
CA VAL A 69 29.76 -20.61 13.38
C VAL A 69 29.95 -21.15 14.79
N GLN A 70 29.37 -22.33 15.02
CA GLN A 70 29.55 -23.07 16.26
C GLN A 70 30.74 -24.01 16.13
N LEU A 71 31.63 -23.99 17.12
CA LEU A 71 32.80 -24.85 17.21
C LEU A 71 32.38 -26.20 17.83
N ASP A 72 31.56 -26.95 17.10
CA ASP A 72 30.98 -28.19 17.59
C ASP A 72 32.04 -29.26 17.87
N VAL A 73 31.98 -29.83 19.07
CA VAL A 73 32.82 -30.93 19.51
C VAL A 73 31.96 -31.94 20.26
N ASP A 74 32.15 -33.21 19.95
CA ASP A 74 31.64 -34.33 20.73
C ASP A 74 32.82 -35.01 21.43
N TYR A 75 33.07 -34.67 22.70
CA TYR A 75 34.22 -35.16 23.46
C TYR A 75 34.16 -36.67 23.76
N GLU A 76 32.99 -37.30 23.57
CA GLU A 76 32.81 -38.75 23.76
C GLU A 76 33.17 -39.55 22.50
N LYS A 77 33.43 -38.88 21.36
CA LYS A 77 33.78 -39.52 20.08
C LYS A 77 35.27 -39.42 19.77
N ALA A 78 35.78 -40.45 19.09
CA ALA A 78 37.13 -40.45 18.55
C ALA A 78 37.39 -39.22 17.65
N GLY A 79 38.59 -38.65 17.74
CA GLY A 79 38.98 -37.46 16.97
C GLY A 79 38.58 -36.13 17.60
N ALA A 80 38.06 -36.12 18.84
CA ALA A 80 37.85 -34.88 19.59
C ALA A 80 39.18 -34.13 19.81
N PRO A 81 39.17 -32.79 19.74
CA PRO A 81 40.35 -31.97 20.06
C PRO A 81 40.77 -32.13 21.51
N SER A 82 42.07 -31.93 21.78
CA SER A 82 42.68 -32.09 23.10
C SER A 82 42.38 -30.94 24.07
N ALA A 83 41.81 -29.84 23.60
CA ALA A 83 41.52 -28.65 24.39
C ALA A 83 40.28 -27.92 23.87
N ASP A 84 39.81 -26.94 24.65
CA ASP A 84 38.69 -26.08 24.28
C ASP A 84 38.95 -25.35 22.94
N PRO A 85 38.01 -25.38 21.98
CA PRO A 85 38.19 -24.77 20.67
C PRO A 85 38.50 -23.27 20.69
N PHE A 86 37.96 -22.49 21.64
CA PHE A 86 38.31 -21.07 21.74
C PHE A 86 39.76 -20.89 22.18
N GLN A 87 40.23 -21.72 23.11
CA GLN A 87 41.61 -21.64 23.58
C GLN A 87 42.59 -22.00 22.45
N LEU A 88 42.31 -23.08 21.70
CA LEU A 88 43.11 -23.44 20.52
C LEU A 88 43.20 -22.29 19.52
N ILE A 89 42.06 -21.70 19.16
CA ILE A 89 42.03 -20.60 18.19
C ILE A 89 42.75 -19.37 18.76
N ARG A 90 42.62 -19.04 20.06
CA ARG A 90 43.33 -17.90 20.66
C ARG A 90 44.84 -18.08 20.69
N ASP A 91 45.31 -19.30 20.89
CA ASP A 91 46.72 -19.64 21.00
C ASP A 91 47.40 -19.79 19.63
N GLY A 92 46.65 -19.65 18.53
CA GLY A 92 47.21 -19.80 17.20
C GLY A 92 47.31 -21.25 16.75
N GLU A 93 46.57 -22.17 17.36
CA GLU A 93 46.56 -23.60 17.04
C GLU A 93 45.40 -23.96 16.09
N PRO A 94 45.53 -25.01 15.26
CA PRO A 94 44.47 -25.45 14.38
C PRO A 94 43.34 -26.13 15.17
N PHE A 95 42.11 -25.95 14.70
CA PHE A 95 40.92 -26.63 15.23
C PHE A 95 40.20 -27.38 14.11
N LYS A 96 39.87 -28.66 14.34
CA LYS A 96 39.03 -29.45 13.45
C LYS A 96 37.89 -30.08 14.24
N SER A 97 36.66 -29.80 13.81
CA SER A 97 35.47 -30.41 14.40
C SER A 97 35.38 -31.89 14.02
N ASN A 98 35.14 -32.74 15.02
CA ASN A 98 34.89 -34.17 14.84
C ASN A 98 33.42 -34.51 14.53
N THR A 99 32.53 -33.52 14.55
CA THR A 99 31.09 -33.72 14.31
C THR A 99 30.65 -33.28 12.92
N ASN A 100 31.18 -32.17 12.41
CA ASN A 100 30.73 -31.55 11.16
C ASN A 100 31.87 -31.30 10.14
N GLY A 101 33.12 -31.60 10.52
CA GLY A 101 34.29 -31.51 9.63
C GLY A 101 34.79 -30.09 9.37
N LEU A 102 34.27 -29.06 10.04
CA LEU A 102 34.81 -27.70 10.02
C LEU A 102 36.30 -27.72 10.38
N ASP A 103 37.15 -27.09 9.57
CA ASP A 103 38.60 -27.05 9.77
C ASP A 103 39.08 -25.59 9.74
N ILE A 104 39.68 -25.14 10.84
CA ILE A 104 40.12 -23.77 11.08
C ILE A 104 41.63 -23.82 11.33
N LYS A 105 42.41 -23.23 10.42
CA LYS A 105 43.88 -23.26 10.47
C LYS A 105 44.48 -21.86 10.50
N PRO A 106 45.46 -21.62 11.39
CA PRO A 106 46.27 -20.41 11.32
C PRO A 106 47.11 -20.41 10.03
N ARG A 107 47.25 -19.25 9.40
CA ARG A 107 48.20 -19.02 8.31
C ARG A 107 49.43 -18.29 8.84
N LYS A 108 50.61 -18.70 8.35
CA LYS A 108 51.87 -18.03 8.68
C LYS A 108 51.79 -16.55 8.29
N THR A 109 52.00 -15.67 9.26
CA THR A 109 52.16 -14.24 9.04
C THR A 109 53.52 -13.96 8.41
N ARG A 110 53.61 -12.92 7.57
CA ARG A 110 54.89 -12.54 6.93
C ARG A 110 55.71 -11.61 7.83
N SER A 111 55.04 -10.88 8.72
CA SER A 111 55.63 -9.98 9.72
C SER A 111 54.98 -10.19 11.10
N THR A 112 55.71 -9.86 12.17
CA THR A 112 55.19 -9.80 13.55
C THR A 112 54.14 -8.70 13.76
N SER A 113 54.07 -7.72 12.85
CA SER A 113 53.06 -6.65 12.84
C SER A 113 51.76 -7.02 12.13
N ASP A 114 51.70 -8.16 11.43
CA ASP A 114 50.50 -8.57 10.69
C ASP A 114 49.45 -9.13 11.65
N LEU A 115 48.18 -8.80 11.43
CA LEU A 115 47.08 -9.52 12.07
C LEU A 115 47.19 -11.01 11.72
N ALA A 116 47.00 -11.87 12.73
CA ALA A 116 46.91 -13.30 12.52
C ALA A 116 45.84 -13.59 11.46
N ARG A 117 46.08 -14.54 10.56
CA ARG A 117 45.14 -14.91 9.51
C ARG A 117 44.70 -16.34 9.68
N TYR A 118 43.44 -16.60 9.38
CA TYR A 118 42.87 -17.94 9.45
C TYR A 118 42.29 -18.35 8.12
N GLU A 119 42.47 -19.62 7.82
CA GLU A 119 41.80 -20.35 6.77
C GLU A 119 40.69 -21.19 7.41
N ILE A 120 39.45 -21.00 6.96
CA ILE A 120 38.28 -21.73 7.44
C ILE A 120 37.75 -22.57 6.27
N THR A 121 37.81 -23.88 6.42
CA THR A 121 37.35 -24.82 5.40
C THR A 121 36.03 -25.44 5.83
N VAL A 122 35.01 -25.27 5.00
CA VAL A 122 33.68 -25.88 5.15
C VAL A 122 33.58 -27.06 4.18
N PRO A 123 33.25 -28.28 4.66
CA PRO A 123 33.07 -29.43 3.78
C PRO A 123 31.94 -29.22 2.76
N ASP A 124 32.03 -29.88 1.61
CA ASP A 124 30.98 -29.86 0.58
C ASP A 124 29.60 -30.18 1.14
N GLY A 125 28.60 -29.45 0.67
CA GLY A 125 27.19 -29.70 1.02
C GLY A 125 26.81 -29.34 2.46
N GLN A 126 27.75 -28.84 3.27
CA GLN A 126 27.49 -28.41 4.63
C GLN A 126 27.15 -26.91 4.70
N LYS A 127 26.09 -26.58 5.44
CA LYS A 127 25.72 -25.21 5.81
C LYS A 127 26.02 -24.99 7.27
N LEU A 128 27.25 -24.57 7.57
CA LEU A 128 27.73 -24.42 8.95
C LEU A 128 27.61 -23.00 9.48
N PHE A 129 27.36 -22.02 8.61
CA PHE A 129 27.31 -20.62 9.00
C PHE A 129 25.87 -20.15 9.18
N LYS A 130 25.55 -19.57 10.33
CA LYS A 130 24.29 -18.85 10.51
C LYS A 130 24.45 -17.40 10.09
N ARG A 131 23.46 -16.87 9.39
CA ARG A 131 23.40 -15.45 9.02
C ARG A 131 22.95 -14.67 10.26
N ILE A 132 23.77 -13.75 10.78
CA ILE A 132 23.35 -12.80 11.82
C ILE A 132 22.82 -11.54 11.12
N ASP A 133 23.58 -10.95 10.21
CA ASP A 133 23.17 -9.80 9.39
C ASP A 133 23.51 -9.99 7.91
N GLY A 134 22.74 -9.37 7.03
CA GLY A 134 22.87 -9.49 5.57
C GLY A 134 21.97 -10.55 4.92
N ASN A 135 21.05 -11.16 5.68
CA ASN A 135 20.17 -12.21 5.14
C ASN A 135 19.33 -11.76 3.95
N HIS A 136 18.63 -10.62 4.04
CA HIS A 136 17.78 -10.15 2.92
C HIS A 136 18.58 -9.97 1.62
N ARG A 137 19.81 -9.49 1.72
CA ARG A 137 20.70 -9.28 0.56
C ARG A 137 21.17 -10.60 -0.04
N LEU A 138 21.56 -11.57 0.79
CA LEU A 138 21.92 -12.92 0.34
C LEU A 138 20.74 -13.68 -0.25
N SER A 139 19.58 -13.61 0.39
CA SER A 139 18.37 -14.29 -0.08
C SER A 139 17.83 -13.68 -1.37
N ALA A 140 17.96 -12.37 -1.58
CA ALA A 140 17.66 -11.77 -2.87
C ALA A 140 18.64 -12.25 -3.95
N PHE A 141 19.94 -12.28 -3.67
CA PHE A 141 20.93 -12.90 -4.57
C PHE A 141 20.56 -14.36 -4.91
N GLU A 142 20.19 -15.18 -3.92
CA GLU A 142 19.75 -16.56 -4.13
C GLU A 142 18.48 -16.65 -5.00
N ALA A 143 17.58 -15.66 -4.91
CA ALA A 143 16.35 -15.60 -5.69
C ALA A 143 16.58 -15.20 -7.15
N LEU A 144 17.61 -14.39 -7.44
CA LEU A 144 17.94 -13.94 -8.80
C LEU A 144 18.32 -15.11 -9.71
N LYS A 145 19.00 -16.13 -9.17
CA LYS A 145 19.50 -17.31 -9.92
C LYS A 145 20.30 -16.94 -11.18
N ASP A 146 20.95 -15.79 -11.17
CA ASP A 146 21.76 -15.31 -12.27
C ASP A 146 23.24 -15.62 -12.03
N VAL A 147 23.81 -16.39 -12.95
CA VAL A 147 25.21 -16.85 -12.88
C VAL A 147 26.18 -15.68 -13.02
N GLU A 148 25.77 -14.56 -13.62
CA GLU A 148 26.62 -13.38 -13.74
C GLU A 148 27.00 -12.79 -12.39
N PHE A 149 26.15 -12.96 -11.37
CA PHE A 149 26.36 -12.42 -10.03
C PHE A 149 27.18 -13.33 -9.12
N ASP A 150 27.41 -14.59 -9.49
CA ASP A 150 28.21 -15.56 -8.71
C ASP A 150 29.66 -15.10 -8.50
N ARG A 151 30.16 -14.24 -9.40
CA ARG A 151 31.52 -13.69 -9.34
C ARG A 151 31.68 -12.58 -8.30
N TYR A 152 30.59 -11.98 -7.83
CA TYR A 152 30.68 -10.86 -6.90
C TYR A 152 31.25 -11.30 -5.55
N VAL A 153 32.12 -10.46 -5.01
CA VAL A 153 32.80 -10.69 -3.74
C VAL A 153 32.24 -9.71 -2.72
N ALA A 154 31.90 -10.22 -1.53
CA ALA A 154 31.42 -9.40 -0.43
C ALA A 154 32.33 -9.53 0.80
N PRO A 155 32.48 -8.46 1.58
CA PRO A 155 33.11 -8.55 2.89
C PRO A 155 32.27 -9.42 3.83
N PHE A 156 32.92 -10.25 4.64
CA PHE A 156 32.28 -11.06 5.67
C PHE A 156 32.98 -10.91 7.03
N CYS A 157 32.22 -11.06 8.10
CA CYS A 157 32.69 -11.22 9.46
C CYS A 157 32.12 -12.50 10.04
N LEU A 158 32.97 -13.48 10.35
CA LEU A 158 32.57 -14.74 10.96
C LEU A 158 32.86 -14.71 12.47
N VAL A 159 31.81 -14.86 13.27
CA VAL A 159 31.87 -14.88 14.74
C VAL A 159 31.88 -16.32 15.25
N PHE A 160 32.82 -16.63 16.15
CA PHE A 160 32.94 -17.98 16.73
C PHE A 160 32.13 -18.11 18.02
N PHE A 161 31.38 -19.21 18.14
CA PHE A 161 30.66 -19.61 19.35
C PHE A 161 31.02 -21.02 19.78
N GLY A 162 30.99 -21.26 21.09
CA GLY A 162 31.36 -22.56 21.69
C GLY A 162 30.15 -23.46 21.85
N SER A 163 29.39 -23.25 22.92
CA SER A 163 28.19 -24.06 23.19
C SER A 163 26.99 -23.60 22.35
N ALA A 164 26.10 -24.54 22.00
CA ALA A 164 24.84 -24.26 21.30
C ALA A 164 23.92 -23.28 22.05
N LYS A 165 24.01 -23.24 23.38
CA LYS A 165 23.21 -22.33 24.22
C LYS A 165 23.77 -20.91 24.14
N ASP A 166 25.09 -20.76 24.22
CA ASP A 166 25.75 -19.46 24.10
C ASP A 166 25.62 -18.90 22.69
N ALA A 167 25.77 -19.74 21.66
CA ALA A 167 25.55 -19.36 20.26
C ALA A 167 24.17 -18.73 20.07
N ARG A 168 23.09 -19.45 20.44
CA ARG A 168 21.72 -18.95 20.28
C ARG A 168 21.45 -17.63 21.02
N ARG A 169 21.98 -17.47 22.24
CA ARG A 169 21.80 -16.23 23.01
C ARG A 169 22.56 -15.06 22.38
N ASN A 170 23.82 -15.29 22.03
CA ASN A 170 24.70 -14.25 21.50
C ASN A 170 24.28 -13.83 20.08
N GLU A 171 23.84 -14.77 19.24
CA GLU A 171 23.27 -14.49 17.91
C GLU A 171 22.12 -13.49 18.00
N LYS A 172 21.13 -13.78 18.87
CA LYS A 172 19.97 -12.89 19.07
C LYS A 172 20.37 -11.53 19.64
N ALA A 173 21.31 -11.50 20.58
CA ALA A 173 21.78 -10.25 21.17
C ALA A 173 22.56 -9.39 20.16
N LEU A 174 23.43 -9.99 19.34
CA LEU A 174 24.15 -9.32 18.27
C LEU A 174 23.17 -8.80 17.21
N PHE A 175 22.26 -9.65 16.74
CA PHE A 175 21.22 -9.26 15.78
C PHE A 175 20.41 -8.06 16.28
N HIS A 176 19.94 -8.11 17.54
CA HIS A 176 19.24 -7.00 18.16
C HIS A 176 20.10 -5.73 18.19
N ASN A 177 21.32 -5.80 18.73
CA ASN A 177 22.19 -4.64 18.88
C ASN A 177 22.54 -3.98 17.53
N ILE A 178 22.82 -4.77 16.49
CA ILE A 178 23.12 -4.27 15.15
C ILE A 178 21.92 -3.48 14.59
N ASN A 179 20.71 -4.00 14.77
CA ASN A 179 19.50 -3.44 14.16
C ASN A 179 18.78 -2.39 15.04
N SER A 180 19.00 -2.37 16.36
CA SER A 180 18.26 -1.50 17.28
C SER A 180 19.05 -0.31 17.81
N LYS A 181 20.39 -0.38 17.82
CA LYS A 181 21.24 0.67 18.39
C LYS A 181 21.75 1.67 17.36
N ALA A 182 21.74 1.32 16.08
CA ALA A 182 21.94 2.31 15.03
C ALA A 182 20.70 3.22 15.02
N MET A 183 20.90 4.53 15.17
CA MET A 183 19.85 5.50 14.87
C MET A 183 19.81 5.65 13.35
N PRO A 184 18.83 5.06 12.65
CA PRO A 184 18.76 5.19 11.20
C PRO A 184 18.49 6.67 10.86
N LEU A 185 19.08 7.14 9.76
CA LEU A 185 18.66 8.40 9.17
C LEU A 185 17.17 8.32 8.85
N THR A 186 16.46 9.40 9.13
CA THR A 186 15.07 9.55 8.72
C THR A 186 14.98 9.58 7.20
N SER A 187 13.83 9.21 6.64
CA SER A 187 13.62 9.33 5.18
C SER A 187 13.88 10.75 4.69
N GLU A 188 13.54 11.77 5.47
CA GLU A 188 13.83 13.16 5.12
C GLU A 188 15.33 13.42 4.96
N GLU A 189 16.16 12.97 5.91
CA GLU A 189 17.61 13.16 5.86
C GLU A 189 18.25 12.42 4.67
N VAL A 190 17.76 11.21 4.39
CA VAL A 190 18.19 10.43 3.22
C VAL A 190 17.83 11.15 1.92
N TYR A 191 16.57 11.57 1.79
CA TYR A 191 16.08 12.27 0.60
C TYR A 191 16.77 13.61 0.38
N LYS A 192 17.05 14.35 1.47
CA LYS A 192 17.80 15.61 1.40
C LYS A 192 19.17 15.43 0.75
N GLY A 193 19.91 14.37 1.09
CA GLY A 193 21.23 14.10 0.53
C GLY A 193 21.27 13.85 -0.98
N ILE A 194 20.13 13.50 -1.59
CA ILE A 194 20.00 13.21 -3.03
C ILE A 194 19.32 14.39 -3.75
N ILE A 195 18.20 14.87 -3.22
CA ILE A 195 17.34 15.85 -3.88
C ILE A 195 17.98 17.25 -3.89
N ASP A 196 18.67 17.61 -2.80
CA ASP A 196 19.26 18.95 -2.64
C ASP A 196 20.70 19.04 -3.15
N ALA A 197 21.19 18.01 -3.84
CA ALA A 197 22.54 17.94 -4.39
C ALA A 197 22.51 17.94 -5.94
N PRO A 198 22.14 19.06 -6.58
CA PRO A 198 22.06 19.15 -8.05
C PRO A 198 23.42 19.02 -8.74
N ASP A 199 24.51 19.35 -8.04
CA ASP A 199 25.88 19.20 -8.55
C ASP A 199 26.32 17.72 -8.58
N ASP A 200 25.75 16.88 -7.71
CA ASP A 200 26.06 15.44 -7.60
C ASP A 200 25.07 14.57 -8.38
N PHE A 201 23.80 14.99 -8.49
CA PHE A 201 22.72 14.23 -9.13
C PHE A 201 21.93 15.11 -10.10
N SER A 202 22.06 14.83 -11.39
CA SER A 202 21.27 15.50 -12.43
C SER A 202 19.79 15.11 -12.37
N ASP A 203 18.93 15.84 -13.09
CA ASP A 203 17.51 15.51 -13.17
C ASP A 203 17.24 14.17 -13.87
N SER A 204 18.06 13.78 -14.85
CA SER A 204 18.04 12.44 -15.43
C SER A 204 18.43 11.37 -14.41
N ASP A 205 19.44 11.64 -13.57
CA ASP A 205 19.83 10.69 -12.51
C ASP A 205 18.69 10.46 -11.53
N LEU A 206 17.99 11.53 -11.12
CA LEU A 206 16.82 11.41 -10.26
C LEU A 206 15.73 10.54 -10.89
N ASN A 207 15.35 10.83 -12.13
CA ASN A 207 14.26 10.14 -12.80
C ASN A 207 14.58 8.65 -13.05
N ASP A 208 15.74 8.37 -13.63
CA ASP A 208 16.06 7.05 -14.18
C ASP A 208 16.49 6.07 -13.07
N ARG A 209 17.24 6.57 -12.08
CA ARG A 209 17.83 5.74 -11.01
C ARG A 209 16.89 5.63 -9.82
N PHE A 210 16.45 6.77 -9.28
CA PHE A 210 15.67 6.83 -8.03
C PHE A 210 14.17 6.80 -8.25
N GLY A 211 13.69 7.34 -9.38
CA GLY A 211 12.30 7.34 -9.78
C GLY A 211 11.75 8.75 -10.03
N PRO A 212 10.65 8.86 -10.80
CA PRO A 212 10.07 10.15 -11.20
C PRO A 212 9.61 11.00 -10.01
N GLU A 213 9.30 10.39 -8.86
CA GLU A 213 8.89 11.07 -7.62
C GLU A 213 10.02 11.91 -7.02
N TYR A 214 11.28 11.48 -7.18
CA TYR A 214 12.44 12.25 -6.71
C TYR A 214 12.62 13.52 -7.54
N LEU A 215 12.54 13.39 -8.87
CA LEU A 215 12.60 14.53 -9.78
C LEU A 215 11.45 15.51 -9.50
N GLN A 216 10.23 15.01 -9.36
CA GLN A 216 9.08 15.85 -9.02
C GLN A 216 9.23 16.52 -7.66
N CYS A 217 9.76 15.83 -6.66
CA CYS A 217 10.04 16.43 -5.37
C CYS A 217 11.05 17.58 -5.50
N ARG A 218 12.12 17.43 -6.29
CA ARG A 218 13.08 18.52 -6.57
C ARG A 218 12.38 19.71 -7.21
N GLN A 219 11.54 19.47 -8.21
CA GLN A 219 10.81 20.53 -8.92
C GLN A 219 9.76 21.24 -8.04
N LEU A 220 9.18 20.55 -7.06
CA LEU A 220 8.10 21.07 -6.23
C LEU A 220 8.58 21.69 -4.93
N LYS A 221 9.61 21.15 -4.27
CA LYS A 221 9.99 21.53 -2.89
C LYS A 221 10.23 23.04 -2.74
N ASP A 222 10.88 23.66 -3.73
CA ASP A 222 11.23 25.09 -3.69
C ASP A 222 10.04 25.99 -4.04
N ARG A 223 8.97 25.41 -4.56
CA ARG A 223 7.69 26.07 -4.85
C ARG A 223 6.70 25.97 -3.68
N LEU A 224 6.98 25.14 -2.68
CA LEU A 224 6.15 24.99 -1.50
C LEU A 224 6.52 26.05 -0.45
N ASP A 225 5.93 27.24 -0.58
CA ASP A 225 6.04 28.25 0.46
C ASP A 225 4.86 28.16 1.46
N PHE A 226 5.23 27.84 2.70
CA PHE A 226 4.31 27.66 3.82
C PHE A 226 3.85 28.97 4.45
N SER A 227 4.25 30.12 3.91
CA SER A 227 3.63 31.41 4.22
C SER A 227 2.17 31.45 3.73
N TYR A 228 1.91 30.95 2.51
CA TYR A 228 0.56 30.82 1.93
C TYR A 228 0.00 29.40 2.03
N LEU A 229 0.84 28.36 2.08
CA LEU A 229 0.41 26.98 2.41
C LEU A 229 0.29 26.76 3.93
N ALA A 230 -0.25 27.74 4.64
CA ALA A 230 -0.23 27.77 6.10
C ALA A 230 -1.00 26.60 6.74
N ASN A 231 -2.02 26.08 6.06
CA ASN A 231 -2.86 25.00 6.58
C ASN A 231 -2.21 23.62 6.48
N LEU A 232 -1.12 23.49 5.71
CA LEU A 232 -0.37 22.25 5.54
C LEU A 232 0.88 22.16 6.44
N LYS A 233 1.16 23.18 7.25
CA LYS A 233 2.36 23.21 8.09
C LYS A 233 2.50 21.98 8.99
N SER A 234 1.39 21.52 9.57
CA SER A 234 1.36 20.37 10.48
C SER A 234 1.77 19.06 9.79
N VAL A 235 1.32 18.87 8.55
CA VAL A 235 1.62 17.68 7.73
C VAL A 235 3.08 17.67 7.28
N PHE A 236 3.61 18.83 6.90
CA PHE A 236 4.97 18.99 6.35
C PHE A 236 6.05 19.29 7.41
N GLY A 237 5.69 19.24 8.70
CA GLY A 237 6.63 19.47 9.80
C GLY A 237 7.19 20.90 9.83
N LYS A 238 6.38 21.89 9.45
CA LYS A 238 6.78 23.31 9.37
C LYS A 238 6.34 24.14 10.59
N ASN A 239 5.67 23.52 11.57
CA ASN A 239 5.40 24.20 12.84
C ASN A 239 6.62 24.16 13.76
N LYS A 240 6.69 25.11 14.68
CA LYS A 240 7.75 25.18 15.69
C LYS A 240 7.77 23.90 16.54
N GLY A 241 8.92 23.24 16.60
CA GLY A 241 9.13 22.02 17.38
C GLY A 241 8.79 20.72 16.65
N GLN A 242 8.44 20.77 15.36
CA GLN A 242 8.38 19.59 14.49
C GLN A 242 9.69 19.47 13.69
N ASP A 243 10.05 18.23 13.37
CA ASP A 243 11.08 17.94 12.39
C ASP A 243 10.52 18.18 10.99
N GLU A 244 11.27 18.90 10.16
CA GLU A 244 10.91 19.12 8.76
C GLU A 244 10.78 17.78 8.04
N CYS A 245 9.74 17.60 7.24
CA CYS A 245 9.51 16.36 6.50
C CYS A 245 8.99 16.60 5.07
N ALA A 246 9.33 17.73 4.47
CA ALA A 246 8.72 18.12 3.20
C ALA A 246 9.08 17.19 2.03
N ARG A 247 10.31 16.69 1.97
CA ARG A 247 10.75 15.77 0.90
C ARG A 247 10.10 14.41 1.08
N SER A 248 10.11 13.90 2.30
CA SER A 248 9.50 12.62 2.63
C SER A 248 8.00 12.63 2.39
N VAL A 249 7.27 13.66 2.81
CA VAL A 249 5.85 13.82 2.50
C VAL A 249 5.59 13.82 0.99
N LEU A 250 6.35 14.59 0.22
CA LEU A 250 6.16 14.65 -1.24
C LEU A 250 6.43 13.30 -1.90
N ILE A 251 7.58 12.68 -1.63
CA ILE A 251 7.96 11.41 -2.26
C ILE A 251 6.99 10.31 -1.87
N GLN A 252 6.72 10.11 -0.58
CA GLN A 252 5.79 9.05 -0.14
C GLN A 252 4.39 9.26 -0.74
N SER A 253 3.89 10.50 -0.75
CA SER A 253 2.55 10.78 -1.31
C SER A 253 2.50 10.52 -2.81
N LEU A 254 3.55 10.87 -3.56
CA LEU A 254 3.62 10.61 -5.00
C LEU A 254 3.72 9.11 -5.29
N GLN A 255 4.50 8.37 -4.50
CA GLN A 255 4.60 6.91 -4.57
C GLN A 255 3.24 6.26 -4.29
N ASP A 256 2.54 6.70 -3.23
CA ASP A 256 1.21 6.22 -2.88
C ASP A 256 0.21 6.48 -4.02
N VAL A 257 0.20 7.69 -4.60
CA VAL A 257 -0.69 8.02 -5.73
C VAL A 257 -0.37 7.15 -6.95
N ARG A 258 0.91 7.02 -7.31
CA ARG A 258 1.36 6.20 -8.47
C ARG A 258 1.02 4.73 -8.29
N GLY A 259 1.08 4.21 -7.06
CA GLY A 259 0.66 2.85 -6.73
C GLY A 259 -0.84 2.60 -6.90
N GLN A 260 -1.68 3.63 -7.04
CA GLN A 260 -3.14 3.50 -7.18
C GLN A 260 -3.67 3.79 -8.59
N ILE A 261 -2.84 4.30 -9.50
CA ILE A 261 -3.21 4.66 -10.88
C ILE A 261 -2.50 3.73 -11.89
N ASP A 262 -2.93 3.76 -13.15
CA ASP A 262 -2.24 3.01 -14.22
C ASP A 262 -0.78 3.49 -14.31
N PRO A 263 0.23 2.59 -14.29
CA PRO A 263 1.65 2.94 -14.37
C PRO A 263 2.03 3.80 -15.60
N LYS A 264 1.22 3.75 -16.68
CA LYS A 264 1.42 4.59 -17.88
C LYS A 264 0.92 6.02 -17.71
N THR A 265 0.12 6.28 -16.68
CA THR A 265 -0.40 7.61 -16.39
C THR A 265 0.72 8.51 -15.91
N THR A 266 1.02 9.56 -16.66
CA THR A 266 1.97 10.58 -16.23
C THR A 266 1.29 11.54 -15.27
N LEU A 267 1.83 11.69 -14.07
CA LEU A 267 1.44 12.76 -13.16
C LEU A 267 2.19 14.03 -13.58
N ASP A 268 1.46 15.05 -14.00
CA ASP A 268 2.04 16.34 -14.35
C ASP A 268 2.38 17.16 -13.08
N THR A 269 3.54 17.82 -13.08
CA THR A 269 4.05 18.56 -11.91
C THR A 269 3.16 19.77 -11.59
N GLU A 270 2.59 20.45 -12.59
CA GLU A 270 1.66 21.57 -12.36
C GLU A 270 0.32 21.09 -11.79
N ALA A 271 -0.19 19.97 -12.29
CA ALA A 271 -1.40 19.35 -11.75
C ALA A 271 -1.22 18.95 -10.28
N VAL A 272 -0.06 18.35 -9.92
CA VAL A 272 0.28 18.04 -8.53
C VAL A 272 0.34 19.31 -7.70
N PHE A 273 1.04 20.36 -8.14
CA PHE A 273 1.12 21.62 -7.41
C PHE A 273 -0.26 22.29 -7.22
N GLY A 274 -1.10 22.27 -8.25
CA GLY A 274 -2.48 22.75 -8.19
C GLY A 274 -3.33 21.95 -7.20
N ALA A 275 -3.15 20.63 -7.15
CA ALA A 275 -3.80 19.77 -6.18
C ALA A 275 -3.37 20.09 -4.75
N ILE A 276 -2.07 20.31 -4.49
CA ILE A 276 -1.56 20.70 -3.17
C ILE A 276 -2.20 22.01 -2.69
N LYS A 277 -2.34 23.01 -3.58
CA LYS A 277 -3.04 24.26 -3.25
C LYS A 277 -4.49 24.02 -2.87
N ARG A 278 -5.22 23.23 -3.66
CA ARG A 278 -6.62 22.88 -3.33
C ARG A 278 -6.73 22.14 -2.00
N ILE A 279 -5.77 21.27 -1.68
CA ILE A 279 -5.74 20.57 -0.39
C ILE A 279 -5.44 21.53 0.76
N ASN A 280 -4.55 22.50 0.58
CA ASN A 280 -4.33 23.56 1.57
C ASN A 280 -5.63 24.32 1.88
N ASP A 281 -6.45 24.62 0.88
CA ASP A 281 -7.74 25.29 1.09
C ASP A 281 -8.69 24.40 1.92
N THR A 282 -8.77 23.10 1.59
CA THR A 282 -9.55 22.11 2.34
C THR A 282 -9.07 21.96 3.79
N TYR A 283 -7.75 22.00 4.02
CA TYR A 283 -7.15 21.98 5.35
C TYR A 283 -7.35 23.28 6.13
N GLY A 284 -8.01 24.30 5.55
CA GLY A 284 -8.54 25.45 6.28
C GLY A 284 -9.59 25.08 7.33
N ASP A 285 -10.20 23.89 7.24
CA ASP A 285 -10.98 23.32 8.35
C ASP A 285 -10.06 23.03 9.54
N LYS A 286 -10.37 23.61 10.70
CA LYS A 286 -9.57 23.48 11.94
C LYS A 286 -9.27 22.03 12.33
N ARG A 287 -10.17 21.09 12.00
CA ARG A 287 -10.01 19.66 12.30
C ARG A 287 -8.90 19.04 11.44
N LEU A 288 -8.83 19.42 10.17
CA LEU A 288 -7.80 18.95 9.24
C LEU A 288 -6.47 19.68 9.43
N GLN A 289 -6.51 20.98 9.73
CA GLN A 289 -5.31 21.81 9.96
C GLN A 289 -4.38 21.24 11.04
N ALA A 290 -4.96 20.63 12.09
CA ALA A 290 -4.22 20.02 13.19
C ALA A 290 -3.65 18.63 12.87
N SER A 291 -4.08 18.01 11.76
CA SER A 291 -3.66 16.67 11.40
C SER A 291 -2.20 16.64 10.94
N THR A 292 -1.46 15.65 11.43
CA THR A 292 -0.08 15.35 10.99
C THR A 292 -0.03 14.09 10.13
N ALA A 293 -1.20 13.52 9.77
CA ALA A 293 -1.28 12.25 9.06
C ALA A 293 -0.90 12.42 7.59
N GLN A 294 0.33 12.06 7.24
CA GLN A 294 0.84 12.16 5.87
C GLN A 294 0.04 11.28 4.89
N GLY A 295 -0.38 10.08 5.32
CA GLY A 295 -1.24 9.21 4.49
C GLY A 295 -2.63 9.80 4.21
N LEU A 296 -3.15 10.67 5.08
CA LEU A 296 -4.40 11.40 4.80
C LEU A 296 -4.18 12.39 3.65
N PHE A 297 -3.09 13.14 3.73
CA PHE A 297 -2.70 14.09 2.69
C PHE A 297 -2.48 13.39 1.34
N ALA A 298 -1.78 12.24 1.32
CA ALA A 298 -1.60 11.43 0.13
C ALA A 298 -2.93 10.95 -0.47
N ALA A 299 -3.89 10.52 0.36
CA ALA A 299 -5.23 10.14 -0.10
C ALA A 299 -6.01 11.33 -0.71
N PHE A 300 -5.94 12.52 -0.10
CA PHE A 300 -6.49 13.74 -0.69
C PHE A 300 -5.84 14.06 -2.04
N LEU A 301 -4.51 13.91 -2.14
CA LEU A 301 -3.78 14.11 -3.39
C LEU A 301 -4.26 13.13 -4.47
N TYR A 302 -4.43 11.86 -4.14
CA TYR A 302 -5.01 10.87 -5.05
C TYR A 302 -6.40 11.26 -5.55
N PHE A 303 -7.35 11.59 -4.68
CA PHE A 303 -8.73 11.90 -5.11
C PHE A 303 -8.83 13.22 -5.89
N GLN A 304 -7.90 14.14 -5.67
CA GLN A 304 -7.83 15.39 -6.42
C GLN A 304 -7.26 15.19 -7.83
N LEU A 305 -6.28 14.29 -7.97
CA LEU A 305 -5.63 13.99 -9.24
C LEU A 305 -6.36 12.92 -10.07
N SER A 306 -7.11 12.03 -9.41
CA SER A 306 -7.81 10.94 -10.07
C SER A 306 -8.92 11.45 -10.99
N THR A 307 -8.88 11.00 -12.24
CA THR A 307 -9.96 11.19 -13.22
C THR A 307 -11.06 10.15 -13.08
N ASP A 308 -10.79 9.03 -12.41
CA ASP A 308 -11.76 7.95 -12.18
C ASP A 308 -12.74 8.31 -11.07
N ARG A 309 -13.85 8.95 -11.48
CA ARG A 309 -14.96 9.29 -10.58
C ARG A 309 -15.75 8.05 -10.11
N SER A 310 -15.49 6.84 -10.60
CA SER A 310 -16.15 5.61 -10.11
C SER A 310 -15.71 5.22 -8.71
N ARG A 311 -14.48 5.60 -8.34
CA ARG A 311 -13.89 5.39 -7.00
C ARG A 311 -14.24 6.48 -5.99
N GLY A 312 -15.11 7.42 -6.39
CA GLY A 312 -15.51 8.57 -5.57
C GLY A 312 -14.80 9.85 -5.98
N THR A 313 -15.40 10.98 -5.61
CA THR A 313 -14.89 12.32 -5.92
C THR A 313 -14.11 12.90 -4.73
N TYR A 314 -13.34 13.96 -5.00
CA TYR A 314 -12.60 14.69 -3.96
C TYR A 314 -13.53 15.26 -2.89
N GLU A 315 -14.66 15.83 -3.30
CA GLU A 315 -15.66 16.41 -2.41
C GLU A 315 -16.34 15.33 -1.55
N GLN A 316 -16.70 14.19 -2.14
CA GLN A 316 -17.25 13.05 -1.39
C GLN A 316 -16.23 12.50 -0.37
N PHE A 317 -14.96 12.40 -0.76
CA PHE A 317 -13.89 11.95 0.13
C PHE A 317 -13.70 12.92 1.30
N THR A 318 -13.65 14.22 1.02
CA THR A 318 -13.56 15.29 2.03
C THR A 318 -14.68 15.18 3.05
N ASN A 319 -15.93 15.08 2.57
CA ASN A 319 -17.10 14.96 3.43
C ASN A 319 -17.08 13.69 4.27
N TRP A 320 -16.64 12.57 3.68
CA TRP A 320 -16.51 11.31 4.40
C TRP A 320 -15.46 11.39 5.51
N VAL A 321 -14.26 11.89 5.22
CA VAL A 321 -13.18 12.10 6.20
C VAL A 321 -13.65 12.91 7.41
N LEU A 322 -14.37 14.01 7.14
CA LEU A 322 -14.86 14.90 8.20
C LEU A 322 -16.00 14.28 9.03
N ARG A 323 -16.86 13.47 8.41
CA ARG A 323 -17.99 12.82 9.10
C ARG A 323 -17.58 11.59 9.90
N THR A 324 -16.57 10.86 9.43
CA THR A 324 -16.09 9.64 10.08
C THR A 324 -14.83 9.87 10.90
N HIS A 325 -14.48 11.14 11.17
CA HIS A 325 -13.40 11.53 12.07
C HIS A 325 -12.01 10.97 11.70
N GLN A 326 -11.76 10.68 10.41
CA GLN A 326 -10.48 10.09 9.99
C GLN A 326 -9.28 11.00 10.27
N TYR A 327 -9.51 12.30 10.40
CA TYR A 327 -8.50 13.30 10.74
C TYR A 327 -7.89 13.13 12.15
N GLU A 328 -8.54 12.36 13.04
CA GLU A 328 -8.05 12.07 14.40
C GLU A 328 -6.96 10.98 14.40
N LEU A 329 -6.84 10.21 13.31
CA LEU A 329 -5.83 9.18 13.17
C LEU A 329 -4.45 9.82 12.97
N ARG A 330 -3.45 9.33 13.70
CA ARG A 330 -2.06 9.81 13.60
C ARG A 330 -1.26 9.12 12.52
N SER A 331 -1.55 7.84 12.28
CA SER A 331 -0.89 7.03 11.25
C SER A 331 -1.96 6.45 10.34
N ILE A 332 -1.81 6.69 9.04
CA ILE A 332 -2.74 6.25 8.01
C ILE A 332 -1.89 5.68 6.87
N ASN A 333 -2.23 4.47 6.44
CA ASN A 333 -1.78 3.95 5.16
C ASN A 333 -2.71 4.51 4.06
N ALA A 334 -2.17 5.27 3.11
CA ALA A 334 -2.97 5.94 2.09
C ALA A 334 -3.71 4.94 1.18
N ALA A 335 -3.04 3.87 0.77
CA ALA A 335 -3.62 2.84 -0.09
C ALA A 335 -4.84 2.17 0.56
N ASP A 336 -4.75 1.84 1.85
CA ASP A 336 -5.88 1.27 2.59
C ASP A 336 -7.04 2.26 2.69
N LEU A 337 -6.76 3.53 3.00
CA LEU A 337 -7.80 4.56 3.11
C LEU A 337 -8.52 4.80 1.78
N ILE A 338 -7.75 4.89 0.69
CA ILE A 338 -8.25 5.01 -0.68
C ILE A 338 -9.13 3.81 -1.02
N LYS A 339 -8.68 2.58 -0.72
CA LYS A 339 -9.42 1.35 -1.00
C LYS A 339 -10.74 1.29 -0.24
N ILE A 340 -10.72 1.60 1.06
CA ILE A 340 -11.93 1.62 1.91
C ILE A 340 -12.95 2.60 1.35
N PHE A 341 -12.53 3.86 1.13
CA PHE A 341 -13.45 4.87 0.61
C PHE A 341 -13.93 4.52 -0.80
N SER A 342 -13.06 4.00 -1.67
CA SER A 342 -13.45 3.60 -3.03
C SER A 342 -14.55 2.53 -3.01
N LYS A 343 -14.46 1.55 -2.11
CA LYS A 343 -15.52 0.54 -1.92
C LYS A 343 -16.80 1.15 -1.37
N ILE A 344 -16.72 2.13 -0.46
CA ILE A 344 -17.89 2.87 0.04
C ILE A 344 -18.56 3.64 -1.11
N ALA A 345 -17.78 4.38 -1.92
CA ALA A 345 -18.29 5.13 -3.05
C ALA A 345 -18.94 4.22 -4.11
N GLN A 346 -18.31 3.09 -4.42
CA GLN A 346 -18.87 2.06 -5.32
C GLN A 346 -20.19 1.49 -4.76
N SER A 347 -20.25 1.22 -3.46
CA SER A 347 -21.46 0.73 -2.79
C SER A 347 -22.62 1.74 -2.90
N ARG A 348 -22.35 3.02 -2.67
CA ARG A 348 -23.33 4.10 -2.86
C ARG A 348 -23.83 4.19 -4.30
N LYS A 349 -22.92 4.08 -5.28
CA LYS A 349 -23.32 4.02 -6.70
C LYS A 349 -24.20 2.82 -7.05
N ARG A 350 -24.19 1.74 -6.26
CA ARG A 350 -25.09 0.58 -6.44
C ARG A 350 -26.39 0.70 -5.64
N GLN A 351 -26.64 1.84 -5.00
CA GLN A 351 -27.93 2.12 -4.38
C GLN A 351 -28.91 2.65 -5.43
N VAL A 352 -30.14 2.15 -5.35
CA VAL A 352 -31.28 2.58 -6.15
C VAL A 352 -32.25 3.27 -5.21
N PHE A 353 -32.33 4.59 -5.26
CA PHE A 353 -33.34 5.31 -4.50
C PHE A 353 -34.70 5.12 -5.18
N VAL A 354 -35.67 4.57 -4.45
CA VAL A 354 -37.02 4.33 -4.95
C VAL A 354 -37.93 5.43 -4.39
N SER A 355 -38.37 6.31 -5.28
CA SER A 355 -39.31 7.39 -4.99
C SER A 355 -40.70 7.00 -5.45
N MET A 356 -41.66 6.93 -4.52
CA MET A 356 -43.03 6.53 -4.84
C MET A 356 -44.03 6.98 -3.79
N GLN A 357 -45.32 6.85 -4.09
CA GLN A 357 -46.33 6.87 -3.05
C GLN A 357 -46.19 5.60 -2.21
N PHE A 358 -45.89 5.68 -0.92
CA PHE A 358 -45.77 4.51 -0.03
C PHE A 358 -47.12 4.17 0.63
N SER A 359 -48.13 3.91 -0.20
CA SER A 359 -49.47 3.48 0.23
C SER A 359 -49.68 1.97 0.03
N GLU A 360 -50.69 1.39 0.66
CA GLU A 360 -51.03 -0.03 0.47
C GLU A 360 -51.28 -0.39 -1.00
N ASP A 361 -51.90 0.52 -1.78
CA ASP A 361 -52.17 0.34 -3.22
C ASP A 361 -50.89 0.15 -4.06
N THR A 362 -49.80 0.82 -3.68
CA THR A 362 -48.55 0.91 -4.45
C THR A 362 -47.45 0.02 -3.88
N LYS A 363 -47.65 -0.56 -2.70
CA LYS A 363 -46.77 -1.59 -2.12
C LYS A 363 -46.43 -2.73 -3.09
N PRO A 364 -47.37 -3.25 -3.92
CA PRO A 364 -47.03 -4.26 -4.93
C PRO A 364 -46.02 -3.79 -5.98
N ASN A 365 -46.03 -2.50 -6.35
CA ASN A 365 -45.03 -1.93 -7.27
C ASN A 365 -43.64 -1.91 -6.64
N PHE A 366 -43.55 -1.58 -5.35
CA PHE A 366 -42.27 -1.63 -4.63
C PHE A 366 -41.71 -3.06 -4.59
N GLU A 367 -42.55 -4.04 -4.23
CA GLU A 367 -42.13 -5.45 -4.20
C GLU A 367 -41.70 -5.95 -5.59
N ALA A 368 -42.33 -5.47 -6.66
CA ALA A 368 -41.88 -5.74 -8.03
C ALA A 368 -40.49 -5.16 -8.32
N ILE A 369 -40.24 -3.90 -7.95
CA ILE A 369 -38.92 -3.24 -8.11
C ILE A 369 -37.85 -3.97 -7.29
N LYS A 370 -38.16 -4.29 -6.03
CA LYS A 370 -37.24 -5.02 -5.14
C LYS A 370 -36.93 -6.41 -5.69
N SER A 371 -37.95 -7.16 -6.11
CA SER A 371 -37.77 -8.50 -6.70
C SER A 371 -36.94 -8.45 -7.99
N ALA A 372 -37.11 -7.41 -8.82
CA ALA A 372 -36.29 -7.20 -10.01
C ALA A 372 -34.80 -7.03 -9.67
N ILE A 373 -34.50 -6.27 -8.61
CA ILE A 373 -33.12 -6.06 -8.13
C ILE A 373 -32.55 -7.33 -7.50
N ASP A 374 -33.33 -8.01 -6.64
CA ASP A 374 -32.92 -9.26 -5.98
C ASP A 374 -32.59 -10.36 -6.99
N ASP A 375 -33.42 -10.51 -8.04
CA ASP A 375 -33.14 -11.41 -9.15
C ASP A 375 -31.80 -11.12 -9.83
N LEU A 376 -31.46 -9.84 -10.06
CA LEU A 376 -30.21 -9.45 -10.72
C LEU A 376 -29.00 -9.75 -9.83
N ASN A 377 -29.13 -9.45 -8.53
CA ASN A 377 -28.10 -9.76 -7.54
C ASN A 377 -27.78 -11.26 -7.51
N VAL A 378 -28.83 -12.10 -7.50
CA VAL A 378 -28.68 -13.58 -7.52
C VAL A 378 -28.13 -14.06 -8.86
N LYS A 379 -28.67 -13.56 -9.98
CA LYS A 379 -28.27 -14.00 -11.33
C LYS A 379 -26.81 -13.70 -11.66
N HIS A 380 -26.30 -12.56 -11.20
CA HIS A 380 -24.96 -12.07 -11.57
C HIS A 380 -23.90 -12.22 -10.46
N ASP A 381 -24.25 -12.81 -9.30
CA ASP A 381 -23.36 -13.05 -8.16
C ASP A 381 -22.47 -11.84 -7.82
N LEU A 382 -23.13 -10.69 -7.61
CA LEU A 382 -22.43 -9.41 -7.49
C LEU A 382 -21.69 -9.27 -6.15
N ASP A 383 -20.37 -9.02 -6.20
CA ASP A 383 -19.52 -8.69 -5.03
C ASP A 383 -20.11 -7.57 -4.15
N ILE A 384 -20.69 -6.55 -4.80
CA ILE A 384 -21.46 -5.50 -4.13
C ILE A 384 -22.88 -5.54 -4.67
N ALA A 385 -23.84 -6.00 -3.87
CA ALA A 385 -25.24 -6.06 -4.27
C ALA A 385 -25.82 -4.67 -4.58
N ILE A 386 -26.70 -4.61 -5.58
CA ILE A 386 -27.57 -3.46 -5.83
C ILE A 386 -28.61 -3.41 -4.71
N ARG A 387 -28.84 -2.23 -4.12
CA ARG A 387 -29.71 -2.07 -2.95
C ARG A 387 -30.82 -1.05 -3.21
N PRO A 388 -32.10 -1.44 -3.19
CA PRO A 388 -33.19 -0.46 -3.20
C PRO A 388 -33.26 0.25 -1.84
N LEU A 389 -33.39 1.57 -1.86
CA LEU A 389 -33.55 2.43 -0.68
C LEU A 389 -34.89 3.14 -0.73
N ARG A 390 -35.53 3.28 0.42
CA ARG A 390 -36.77 4.05 0.60
C ARG A 390 -36.61 5.00 1.78
N ILE A 391 -37.15 6.21 1.66
CA ILE A 391 -37.04 7.21 2.73
C ILE A 391 -37.76 6.79 4.03
N ASP A 392 -38.87 6.06 3.92
CA ASP A 392 -39.70 5.68 5.07
C ASP A 392 -39.12 4.51 5.91
N GLN A 393 -38.02 3.92 5.47
CA GLN A 393 -37.30 2.86 6.19
C GLN A 393 -36.13 3.39 7.04
N PHE A 394 -35.85 4.69 6.97
CA PHE A 394 -34.80 5.32 7.79
C PHE A 394 -35.37 5.74 9.15
N ASP A 395 -35.19 4.86 10.14
CA ASP A 395 -35.48 5.18 11.54
C ASP A 395 -34.21 5.75 12.20
N THR A 396 -34.15 7.08 12.34
CA THR A 396 -33.01 7.77 12.97
C THR A 396 -33.15 7.88 14.48
N GLY A 397 -34.27 7.48 15.08
CA GLY A 397 -34.52 7.57 16.53
C GLY A 397 -34.67 9.00 17.10
N PHE A 398 -34.66 10.03 16.26
CA PHE A 398 -34.93 11.45 16.61
C PHE A 398 -35.53 12.20 15.42
N SER A 399 -36.27 13.30 15.68
CA SER A 399 -36.85 14.15 14.63
C SER A 399 -35.74 14.82 13.80
N TYR A 400 -35.76 14.63 12.48
CA TYR A 400 -34.84 15.27 11.54
C TYR A 400 -35.61 15.92 10.38
N VAL A 401 -34.93 16.81 9.64
CA VAL A 401 -35.50 17.40 8.42
C VAL A 401 -35.44 16.35 7.32
N ILE A 402 -36.56 15.68 7.08
CA ILE A 402 -36.69 14.60 6.07
C ILE A 402 -36.20 15.06 4.68
N ASN A 403 -36.42 16.33 4.34
CA ASN A 403 -36.00 16.89 3.05
C ASN A 403 -34.49 16.77 2.85
N ASP A 404 -33.66 17.09 3.85
CA ASP A 404 -32.19 17.04 3.70
C ASP A 404 -31.69 15.63 3.44
N GLU A 405 -32.36 14.62 4.00
CA GLU A 405 -32.01 13.22 3.80
C GLU A 405 -32.47 12.72 2.42
N ILE A 406 -33.64 13.14 1.94
CA ILE A 406 -34.09 12.85 0.57
C ILE A 406 -33.10 13.41 -0.45
N LEU A 407 -32.72 14.69 -0.32
CA LEU A 407 -31.76 15.32 -1.24
C LEU A 407 -30.41 14.58 -1.21
N ARG A 408 -29.95 14.16 -0.03
CA ARG A 408 -28.74 13.36 0.11
C ARG A 408 -28.87 11.99 -0.56
N LEU A 409 -29.98 11.27 -0.36
CA LEU A 409 -30.19 9.96 -0.98
C LEU A 409 -30.19 10.07 -2.51
N ILE A 410 -30.75 11.15 -3.06
CA ILE A 410 -30.72 11.42 -4.49
C ILE A 410 -29.28 11.68 -4.97
N GLU A 411 -28.47 12.42 -4.22
CA GLU A 411 -27.07 12.69 -4.58
C GLU A 411 -26.13 11.49 -4.43
N ASP A 412 -26.30 10.70 -3.37
CA ASP A 412 -25.44 9.57 -3.04
C ASP A 412 -25.82 8.30 -3.82
N SER A 413 -27.09 8.11 -4.17
CA SER A 413 -27.54 6.93 -4.93
C SER A 413 -27.10 7.01 -6.38
N GLY A 414 -26.73 5.87 -6.95
CA GLY A 414 -26.39 5.81 -8.36
C GLY A 414 -27.59 5.91 -9.28
N TYR A 415 -28.78 5.48 -8.86
CA TYR A 415 -29.97 5.43 -9.72
C TYR A 415 -31.23 5.81 -8.96
N LEU A 416 -32.12 6.57 -9.60
CA LEU A 416 -33.47 6.88 -9.08
C LEU A 416 -34.52 6.09 -9.86
N ILE A 417 -35.35 5.29 -9.18
CA ILE A 417 -36.59 4.76 -9.77
C ILE A 417 -37.74 5.54 -9.19
N ALA A 418 -38.44 6.29 -10.03
CA ALA A 418 -39.57 7.12 -9.64
C ALA A 418 -40.88 6.53 -10.15
N ASP A 419 -41.73 6.08 -9.24
CA ASP A 419 -43.08 5.60 -9.52
C ASP A 419 -44.07 6.75 -9.53
N LEU A 420 -44.60 7.04 -10.72
CA LEU A 420 -45.57 8.09 -10.97
C LEU A 420 -47.01 7.63 -10.72
N THR A 421 -47.25 6.36 -10.39
CA THR A 421 -48.58 5.84 -10.06
C THR A 421 -49.22 6.67 -8.94
N LYS A 422 -50.48 7.07 -9.12
CA LYS A 422 -51.24 8.00 -8.24
C LYS A 422 -50.73 9.46 -8.22
N GLY A 423 -49.70 9.81 -8.99
CA GLY A 423 -49.30 11.21 -9.22
C GLY A 423 -48.79 11.98 -7.98
N ASN A 424 -48.07 11.30 -7.08
CA ASN A 424 -47.53 11.90 -5.84
C ASN A 424 -46.63 13.13 -6.12
N PRO A 425 -46.98 14.34 -5.63
CA PRO A 425 -46.20 15.55 -5.87
C PRO A 425 -44.75 15.51 -5.36
N ASN A 426 -44.46 14.75 -4.30
CA ASN A 426 -43.09 14.65 -3.77
C ASN A 426 -42.16 13.96 -4.76
N VAL A 427 -42.66 12.95 -5.49
CA VAL A 427 -41.89 12.25 -6.54
C VAL A 427 -41.46 13.23 -7.64
N TYR A 428 -42.33 14.17 -8.02
CA TYR A 428 -42.00 15.21 -8.99
C TYR A 428 -40.89 16.14 -8.49
N HIS A 429 -40.93 16.52 -7.21
CA HIS A 429 -39.90 17.35 -6.61
C HIS A 429 -38.54 16.65 -6.62
N GLU A 430 -38.51 15.36 -6.28
CA GLU A 430 -37.29 14.55 -6.23
C GLU A 430 -36.67 14.35 -7.63
N ILE A 431 -37.49 14.05 -8.65
CA ILE A 431 -37.03 13.99 -10.04
C ILE A 431 -36.50 15.35 -10.49
N GLY A 432 -37.23 16.43 -10.18
CA GLY A 432 -36.82 17.79 -10.54
C GLY A 432 -35.49 18.18 -9.90
N TYR A 433 -35.26 17.81 -8.65
CA TYR A 433 -33.99 18.01 -7.95
C TYR A 433 -32.85 17.26 -8.64
N LEU A 434 -33.03 15.97 -8.93
CA LEU A 434 -32.02 15.17 -9.63
C LEU A 434 -31.68 15.75 -11.02
N MET A 435 -32.69 16.17 -11.77
CA MET A 435 -32.50 16.82 -13.07
C MET A 435 -31.73 18.14 -12.93
N GLY A 436 -32.07 18.96 -11.93
CA GLY A 436 -31.36 20.20 -11.62
C GLY A 436 -29.89 19.96 -11.25
N LEU A 437 -29.61 18.95 -10.42
CA LEU A 437 -28.26 18.53 -10.06
C LEU A 437 -27.46 18.09 -11.28
N ASN A 438 -28.05 17.22 -12.11
CA ASN A 438 -27.40 16.77 -13.34
C ASN A 438 -27.07 17.96 -14.25
N GLN A 439 -28.00 18.90 -14.45
CA GLN A 439 -27.79 20.09 -15.27
C GLN A 439 -26.66 20.96 -14.69
N GLY A 440 -26.66 21.20 -13.39
CA GLY A 440 -25.64 22.01 -12.71
C GLY A 440 -24.24 21.39 -12.78
N GLN A 441 -24.15 20.06 -12.86
CA GLN A 441 -22.90 19.31 -12.96
C GLN A 441 -22.52 18.95 -14.41
N GLY A 442 -23.33 19.33 -15.41
CA GLY A 442 -23.11 18.96 -16.81
C GLY A 442 -23.24 17.46 -17.08
N LEU A 443 -23.98 16.73 -16.25
CA LEU A 443 -24.20 15.29 -16.36
C LEU A 443 -25.41 14.97 -17.26
N PRO A 444 -25.36 13.87 -18.02
CA PRO A 444 -26.53 13.42 -18.78
C PRO A 444 -27.63 12.90 -17.85
N HIS A 445 -28.88 13.15 -18.22
CA HIS A 445 -30.08 12.68 -17.51
C HIS A 445 -30.34 11.16 -17.72
N ARG A 446 -29.37 10.32 -17.36
CA ARG A 446 -29.41 8.85 -17.54
C ARG A 446 -29.50 8.06 -16.24
N ASN A 447 -29.50 8.74 -15.09
CA ASN A 447 -29.49 8.16 -13.76
C ASN A 447 -30.88 8.07 -13.11
N PHE A 448 -31.95 8.04 -13.91
CA PHE A 448 -33.29 7.76 -13.40
C PHE A 448 -34.21 7.00 -14.37
N LEU A 449 -35.21 6.34 -13.81
CA LEU A 449 -36.28 5.63 -14.51
C LEU A 449 -37.64 6.09 -13.99
N LEU A 450 -38.53 6.45 -14.92
CA LEU A 450 -39.93 6.75 -14.61
C LEU A 450 -40.78 5.51 -14.84
N VAL A 451 -41.54 5.07 -13.84
CA VAL A 451 -42.45 3.92 -13.93
C VAL A 451 -43.89 4.32 -13.63
N HIS A 452 -44.85 3.60 -14.20
CA HIS A 452 -46.28 3.73 -13.87
C HIS A 452 -46.99 2.39 -14.05
N ASN A 453 -47.89 2.06 -13.13
CA ASN A 453 -48.75 0.87 -13.22
C ASN A 453 -50.21 1.26 -13.52
N ASN A 454 -50.65 0.98 -14.74
CA ASN A 454 -51.99 1.31 -15.23
C ASN A 454 -53.12 0.51 -14.55
N SER A 455 -52.80 -0.60 -13.86
CA SER A 455 -53.82 -1.34 -13.08
C SER A 455 -54.16 -0.67 -11.74
N ILE A 456 -53.30 0.22 -11.25
CA ILE A 456 -53.43 0.87 -9.93
C ILE A 456 -53.78 2.35 -10.06
N GLY A 457 -53.21 3.02 -11.07
CA GLY A 457 -53.38 4.45 -11.34
C GLY A 457 -53.83 4.74 -12.77
N ASP A 458 -54.12 6.01 -13.04
CA ASP A 458 -54.55 6.49 -14.35
C ASP A 458 -53.45 7.39 -14.93
N ALA A 459 -52.68 6.88 -15.88
CA ALA A 459 -51.53 7.59 -16.44
C ALA A 459 -51.88 8.97 -17.02
N GLN A 460 -53.11 9.18 -17.51
CA GLN A 460 -53.52 10.48 -18.04
C GLN A 460 -53.69 11.53 -16.94
N LYS A 461 -54.02 11.11 -15.72
CA LYS A 461 -54.20 11.98 -14.55
C LYS A 461 -52.92 12.09 -13.72
N ASP A 462 -52.23 10.97 -13.57
CA ASP A 462 -51.09 10.83 -12.68
C ASP A 462 -49.83 11.48 -13.25
N ILE A 463 -49.65 11.42 -14.58
CA ILE A 463 -48.47 11.94 -15.28
C ILE A 463 -48.75 13.36 -15.78
N ARG A 464 -48.09 14.33 -15.15
CA ARG A 464 -48.24 15.76 -15.44
C ARG A 464 -47.35 16.19 -16.60
N PHE A 465 -47.72 17.31 -17.22
CA PHE A 465 -47.12 17.86 -18.43
C PHE A 465 -45.57 17.85 -18.45
N ASN A 466 -44.92 18.25 -17.35
CA ASN A 466 -43.46 18.37 -17.29
C ASN A 466 -42.70 17.04 -17.47
N LEU A 467 -43.31 15.91 -17.10
CA LEU A 467 -42.69 14.58 -17.25
C LEU A 467 -43.26 13.80 -18.44
N ALA A 468 -44.35 14.28 -19.04
CA ALA A 468 -45.05 13.58 -20.14
C ALA A 468 -44.14 13.38 -21.37
N GLY A 469 -43.20 14.29 -21.62
CA GLY A 469 -42.24 14.22 -22.72
C GLY A 469 -41.01 13.33 -22.44
N ILE A 470 -40.85 12.81 -21.23
CA ILE A 470 -39.75 11.91 -20.85
C ILE A 470 -40.24 10.47 -21.00
N LYS A 471 -39.37 9.55 -21.48
CA LYS A 471 -39.72 8.14 -21.62
C LYS A 471 -40.17 7.56 -20.28
N GLN A 472 -41.35 6.94 -20.26
CA GLN A 472 -41.92 6.26 -19.09
C GLN A 472 -42.09 4.78 -19.40
N LEU A 473 -41.74 3.95 -18.44
CA LEU A 473 -42.06 2.53 -18.45
C LEU A 473 -43.46 2.37 -17.88
N ARG A 474 -44.42 1.99 -18.73
CA ARG A 474 -45.82 1.84 -18.34
C ARG A 474 -46.21 0.39 -18.51
N GLU A 475 -46.65 -0.24 -17.42
CA GLU A 475 -47.07 -1.63 -17.41
C GLU A 475 -48.48 -1.72 -16.82
N SER A 476 -49.20 -2.79 -17.15
CA SER A 476 -50.59 -3.00 -16.71
C SER A 476 -50.71 -4.03 -15.60
N ASP A 477 -49.59 -4.54 -15.10
CA ASP A 477 -49.52 -5.45 -13.96
C ASP A 477 -48.14 -5.40 -13.29
N THR A 478 -48.04 -5.96 -12.08
CA THR A 478 -46.81 -5.91 -11.28
C THR A 478 -45.71 -6.83 -11.79
N ASN A 479 -46.04 -7.91 -12.49
CA ASN A 479 -45.03 -8.82 -13.05
C ASN A 479 -44.40 -8.22 -14.31
N GLY A 480 -45.19 -7.61 -15.19
CA GLY A 480 -44.71 -6.80 -16.32
C GLY A 480 -43.81 -5.68 -15.83
N LEU A 481 -44.22 -4.96 -14.77
CA LEU A 481 -43.40 -3.94 -14.13
C LEU A 481 -42.06 -4.49 -13.64
N ARG A 482 -42.06 -5.65 -12.94
CA ARG A 482 -40.84 -6.32 -12.48
C ARG A 482 -39.89 -6.61 -13.64
N GLU A 483 -40.35 -7.29 -14.70
CA GLU A 483 -39.47 -7.67 -15.83
C GLU A 483 -38.91 -6.46 -16.58
N ALA A 484 -39.74 -5.43 -16.78
CA ALA A 484 -39.32 -4.21 -17.46
C ALA A 484 -38.32 -3.40 -16.62
N VAL A 485 -38.54 -3.27 -15.30
CA VAL A 485 -37.60 -2.64 -14.36
C VAL A 485 -36.29 -3.42 -14.32
N LYS A 486 -36.36 -4.75 -14.20
CA LYS A 486 -35.21 -5.65 -14.21
C LYS A 486 -34.33 -5.42 -15.43
N ARG A 487 -34.93 -5.32 -16.62
CA ARG A 487 -34.21 -5.00 -17.85
C ARG A 487 -33.51 -3.65 -17.80
N GLN A 488 -34.21 -2.58 -17.37
CA GLN A 488 -33.61 -1.24 -17.33
C GLN A 488 -32.49 -1.12 -16.29
N VAL A 489 -32.67 -1.72 -15.10
CA VAL A 489 -31.63 -1.78 -14.05
C VAL A 489 -30.41 -2.55 -14.54
N SER A 490 -30.62 -3.67 -15.25
CA SER A 490 -29.54 -4.45 -15.86
C SER A 490 -28.73 -3.63 -16.87
N ILE A 491 -29.40 -2.82 -17.71
CA ILE A 491 -28.72 -1.94 -18.67
C ILE A 491 -27.93 -0.85 -17.94
N TYR A 492 -28.55 -0.17 -16.97
CA TYR A 492 -27.90 0.93 -16.25
C TYR A 492 -26.62 0.50 -15.53
N PHE A 493 -26.66 -0.65 -14.85
CA PHE A 493 -25.51 -1.18 -14.12
C PHE A 493 -24.55 -2.02 -14.99
N GLY A 494 -24.77 -2.09 -16.31
CA GLY A 494 -23.89 -2.79 -17.24
C GLY A 494 -23.85 -4.31 -17.03
N LEU A 495 -24.97 -4.90 -16.60
CA LEU A 495 -25.10 -6.34 -16.35
C LEU A 495 -25.59 -7.12 -17.58
N ASP A 496 -26.01 -6.43 -18.65
CA ASP A 496 -26.48 -7.05 -19.90
C ASP A 496 -25.49 -6.80 -21.05
N GLU A 497 -24.79 -7.83 -21.51
CA GLU A 497 -23.73 -7.74 -22.54
C GLU A 497 -24.26 -7.33 -23.93
N LYS A 498 -25.57 -7.51 -24.19
CA LYS A 498 -26.18 -7.24 -25.50
C LYS A 498 -26.67 -5.80 -25.70
N ALA A 499 -26.54 -4.94 -24.68
CA ALA A 499 -27.09 -3.58 -24.72
C ALA A 499 -26.05 -2.49 -25.04
N VAL A 500 -24.76 -2.84 -25.20
CA VAL A 500 -23.66 -1.87 -25.39
C VAL A 500 -23.52 -1.40 -26.86
N GLU A 501 -24.24 -2.00 -27.81
CA GLU A 501 -24.16 -1.69 -29.25
C GLU A 501 -25.40 -1.00 -29.86
N ALA A 502 -26.21 -0.26 -29.09
CA ALA A 502 -27.37 0.47 -29.64
C ALA A 502 -27.32 1.99 -29.38
#